data_AF-A0A6L8DTW2-F1
#
_entry.id   AF-A0A6L8DTW2-F1
#
_cell.length_a   1.000
_cell.length_b   1.000
_cell.length_c   1.000
_cell.angle_alpha   90.00
_cell.angle_beta   90.00
_cell.angle_gamma   90.00
#
_symmetry.space_group_name_H-M   'P 1'
#
loop_
_entity.id
_entity.type
_entity.pdbx_description
1 polymer ?
#
loop_
_entity_poly.entity_id
_entity_poly.type
_entity_poly.pdbx_seq_one_letter_code
_entity_poly.pdbx_strand_id
1 'polypeptide(L)'
;MRLPTLNFLSFESRTRHSAAFLWFAAFIALQLLVVFALVRYFFRSTWDQQVSSGIGAIVLTGLVCSLLLCFAEYFFHRYLLHIETVRFLRAFCTSHRTHHKLTSIGFDDATKTVRSKYPICDVARDDKATFPPWGLIPAFAAFTPFFAPFAFSFPHIPILIGGYAAIAVALFLYETVHVAHHLPYDAWWKPKLNNRTFGRVWRAAYGFHQAHHANYRCNLNVAGFFGIPVADLLFGTYKQPDELLLDGAPATKEDARKLTPQPRWPVGWLDRVVFKRRRWMSKRN
;
A
#
# COMPACT_ATOMS: atom_id res chain seq x y z
N MET A 1 -15.32 -14.76 23.74
CA MET A 1 -14.12 -14.34 22.98
C MET A 1 -13.88 -12.85 23.21
N ARG A 2 -12.79 -12.46 23.87
CA ARG A 2 -12.35 -11.06 23.86
C ARG A 2 -11.47 -10.89 22.63
N LEU A 3 -11.89 -10.11 21.64
CA LEU A 3 -11.00 -9.71 20.55
C LEU A 3 -9.98 -8.72 21.16
N PRO A 4 -8.69 -9.09 21.30
CA PRO A 4 -7.73 -8.27 22.01
C PRO A 4 -7.45 -6.94 21.29
N THR A 5 -7.73 -6.86 19.98
CA THR A 5 -7.63 -5.64 19.18
C THR A 5 -8.62 -5.71 18.00
N LEU A 6 -9.01 -4.56 17.42
CA LEU A 6 -9.74 -4.49 16.15
C LEU A 6 -8.82 -4.66 14.93
N ASN A 7 -7.53 -4.94 15.13
CA ASN A 7 -6.58 -5.18 14.06
C ASN A 7 -6.67 -6.64 13.61
N PHE A 8 -7.67 -6.92 12.77
CA PHE A 8 -7.92 -8.27 12.24
C PHE A 8 -6.77 -8.83 11.41
N LEU A 9 -5.86 -7.98 10.93
CA LEU A 9 -4.67 -8.40 10.17
C LEU A 9 -3.39 -8.43 11.01
N SER A 10 -3.46 -8.27 12.33
CA SER A 10 -2.28 -8.48 13.18
C SER A 10 -1.77 -9.92 13.07
N PHE A 11 -0.48 -10.12 13.30
CA PHE A 11 0.15 -11.43 13.30
C PHE A 11 -0.58 -12.40 14.24
N GLU A 12 -0.93 -11.95 15.45
CA GLU A 12 -1.69 -12.77 16.40
C GLU A 12 -3.06 -13.18 15.86
N SER A 13 -3.79 -12.25 15.21
CA SER A 13 -5.11 -12.55 14.67
C SER A 13 -5.02 -13.56 13.52
N ARG A 14 -4.10 -13.34 12.59
CA ARG A 14 -3.88 -14.19 11.41
C ARG A 14 -3.39 -15.59 11.74
N THR A 15 -2.62 -15.73 12.82
CA THR A 15 -2.10 -17.03 13.28
C THR A 15 -3.11 -17.81 14.11
N ARG A 16 -3.96 -17.14 14.89
CA ARG A 16 -5.00 -17.78 15.70
C ARG A 16 -6.28 -18.07 14.92
N HIS A 17 -6.57 -17.32 13.86
CA HIS A 17 -7.84 -17.38 13.16
C HIS A 17 -7.64 -17.39 11.63
N SER A 18 -7.99 -18.49 10.98
CA SER A 18 -8.00 -18.60 9.51
C SER A 18 -8.95 -17.60 8.84
N ALA A 19 -9.98 -17.15 9.56
CA ALA A 19 -10.97 -16.17 9.10
C ALA A 19 -10.52 -14.70 9.22
N ALA A 20 -9.30 -14.41 9.69
CA ALA A 20 -8.79 -13.06 9.90
C ALA A 20 -9.00 -12.10 8.71
N PHE A 21 -8.68 -12.57 7.49
CA PHE A 21 -8.88 -11.79 6.26
C PHE A 21 -10.37 -11.52 5.96
N LEU A 22 -11.25 -12.49 6.24
CA LEU A 22 -12.70 -12.32 6.05
C LEU A 22 -13.28 -11.34 7.07
N TRP A 23 -12.83 -11.39 8.33
CA TRP A 23 -13.23 -10.43 9.34
C TRP A 23 -12.76 -9.02 9.00
N PHE A 24 -11.54 -8.87 8.48
CA PHE A 24 -11.07 -7.59 7.98
C PHE A 24 -11.92 -7.08 6.80
N ALA A 25 -12.24 -7.94 5.83
CA ALA A 25 -13.11 -7.58 4.71
C ALA A 25 -14.50 -7.12 5.18
N ALA A 26 -15.11 -7.87 6.09
CA ALA A 26 -16.40 -7.52 6.69
C ALA A 26 -16.34 -6.19 7.44
N PHE A 27 -15.24 -5.93 8.15
CA PHE A 27 -15.03 -4.69 8.89
C PHE A 27 -14.87 -3.47 7.96
N ILE A 28 -14.13 -3.61 6.85
CA ILE A 28 -14.03 -2.57 5.81
C ILE A 28 -15.39 -2.33 5.14
N ALA A 29 -16.12 -3.40 4.82
CA ALA A 29 -17.45 -3.30 4.22
C ALA A 29 -18.44 -2.58 5.16
N LEU A 30 -18.42 -2.88 6.47
CA LEU A 30 -19.27 -2.21 7.44
C LEU A 30 -19.00 -0.71 7.51
N GLN A 31 -17.73 -0.30 7.53
CA GLN A 31 -17.37 1.13 7.51
C GLN A 31 -17.85 1.82 6.23
N LEU A 32 -17.73 1.16 5.07
CA LEU A 32 -18.27 1.68 3.81
C LEU A 32 -19.80 1.83 3.84
N LEU A 33 -20.50 0.83 4.38
CA LEU A 33 -21.97 0.87 4.52
C LEU A 33 -22.43 2.02 5.41
N VAL A 34 -21.70 2.31 6.49
CA VAL A 34 -21.97 3.48 7.34
C VAL A 34 -21.84 4.78 6.53
N VAL A 35 -20.77 4.93 5.74
CA VAL A 35 -20.60 6.12 4.88
C VAL A 35 -21.71 6.22 3.85
N PHE A 36 -22.09 5.12 3.20
CA PHE A 36 -23.22 5.11 2.27
C PHE A 36 -24.55 5.47 2.94
N ALA A 37 -24.80 4.97 4.15
CA ALA A 37 -25.98 5.36 4.92
C ALA A 37 -26.00 6.86 5.23
N LEU A 38 -24.87 7.44 5.62
CA LEU A 38 -24.73 8.87 5.86
C LEU A 38 -24.97 9.68 4.58
N VAL A 39 -24.34 9.29 3.46
CA VAL A 39 -24.55 9.97 2.17
C VAL A 39 -26.02 9.90 1.74
N ARG A 40 -26.63 8.71 1.82
CA ARG A 40 -28.05 8.52 1.49
C ARG A 40 -28.96 9.37 2.38
N TYR A 41 -28.66 9.47 3.67
CA TYR A 41 -29.48 10.22 4.63
C TYR A 41 -29.39 11.73 4.40
N PHE A 42 -28.18 12.28 4.28
CA PHE A 42 -27.97 13.72 4.15
C PHE A 42 -28.09 14.25 2.72
N PHE A 43 -27.83 13.43 1.71
CA PHE A 43 -27.78 13.83 0.30
C PHE A 43 -28.64 12.92 -0.59
N ARG A 44 -29.88 12.66 -0.16
CA ARG A 44 -30.79 11.72 -0.81
C ARG A 44 -30.98 11.96 -2.31
N SER A 45 -31.16 13.22 -2.74
CA SER A 45 -31.34 13.54 -4.16
C SER A 45 -30.13 13.14 -5.00
N THR A 46 -28.91 13.49 -4.55
CA THR A 46 -27.67 13.08 -5.22
C THR A 46 -27.50 11.56 -5.19
N TRP A 47 -27.82 10.91 -4.05
CA TRP A 47 -27.77 9.46 -3.93
C TRP A 47 -28.67 8.77 -4.96
N ASP A 48 -29.94 9.18 -5.05
CA ASP A 48 -30.93 8.56 -5.94
C ASP A 48 -30.52 8.75 -7.42
N GLN A 49 -29.92 9.89 -7.77
CA GLN A 49 -29.36 10.14 -9.12
C GLN A 49 -28.13 9.27 -9.43
N GLN A 50 -27.23 9.08 -8.46
CA GLN A 50 -26.07 8.20 -8.66
C GLN A 50 -26.48 6.72 -8.75
N VAL A 51 -27.50 6.30 -8.00
CA VAL A 51 -28.07 4.95 -8.13
C VAL A 51 -28.75 4.76 -9.49
N SER A 52 -29.54 5.75 -9.95
CA SER A 52 -30.24 5.66 -11.24
C SER A 52 -29.30 5.66 -12.46
N SER A 53 -28.04 6.09 -12.27
CA SER A 53 -26.99 6.01 -13.30
C SER A 53 -26.61 4.56 -13.67
N GLY A 54 -27.01 3.59 -12.84
CA GLY A 54 -26.88 2.16 -13.12
C GLY A 54 -25.53 1.54 -12.72
N ILE A 55 -25.53 0.21 -12.58
CA ILE A 55 -24.37 -0.53 -12.05
C ILE A 55 -23.11 -0.37 -12.91
N GLY A 56 -23.26 -0.27 -14.23
CA GLY A 56 -22.13 -0.08 -15.16
C GLY A 56 -21.40 1.24 -14.92
N ALA A 57 -22.13 2.33 -14.73
CA ALA A 57 -21.55 3.63 -14.40
C ALA A 57 -20.85 3.61 -13.04
N ILE A 58 -21.47 2.98 -12.03
CA ILE A 58 -20.89 2.84 -10.68
C ILE A 58 -19.56 2.10 -10.73
N VAL A 59 -19.52 0.96 -11.43
CA VAL A 59 -18.30 0.15 -11.59
C VAL A 59 -17.23 0.92 -12.35
N LEU A 60 -17.58 1.57 -13.47
CA LEU A 60 -16.63 2.35 -14.26
C LEU A 60 -16.04 3.52 -13.46
N THR A 61 -16.87 4.28 -12.74
CA THR A 61 -16.40 5.33 -11.82
C THR A 61 -15.49 4.75 -10.75
N GLY A 62 -15.84 3.61 -10.16
CA GLY A 62 -14.99 2.90 -9.21
C GLY A 62 -13.62 2.55 -9.79
N LEU A 63 -13.56 1.99 -11.01
CA LEU A 63 -12.31 1.66 -11.69
C LEU A 63 -11.45 2.90 -11.96
N VAL A 64 -12.04 4.00 -12.44
CA VAL A 64 -11.32 5.26 -12.65
C VAL A 64 -10.77 5.79 -11.33
N CYS A 65 -11.57 5.78 -10.27
CA CYS A 65 -11.12 6.18 -8.93
C CYS A 65 -10.00 5.26 -8.39
N SER A 66 -10.10 3.94 -8.57
CA SER A 66 -9.05 2.99 -8.18
C SER A 66 -7.73 3.27 -8.91
N LEU A 67 -7.78 3.63 -10.20
CA LEU A 67 -6.59 4.03 -10.95
C LEU A 67 -5.97 5.32 -10.36
N LEU A 68 -6.78 6.33 -10.06
CA LEU A 68 -6.30 7.56 -9.41
C LEU A 68 -5.72 7.27 -8.02
N LEU A 69 -6.35 6.37 -7.26
CA LEU A 69 -5.88 5.94 -5.94
C LEU A 69 -4.55 5.18 -6.01
N CYS A 70 -4.27 4.43 -7.09
CA CYS A 70 -2.96 3.84 -7.32
C CYS A 70 -1.85 4.92 -7.38
N PHE A 71 -2.10 6.05 -8.02
CA PHE A 71 -1.16 7.18 -8.00
C PHE A 71 -1.10 7.84 -6.61
N ALA A 72 -2.24 8.02 -5.95
CA ALA A 72 -2.28 8.59 -4.61
C ALA A 72 -1.50 7.74 -3.60
N GLU A 73 -1.63 6.42 -3.65
CA GLU A 73 -0.86 5.44 -2.88
C GLU A 73 0.64 5.63 -3.13
N TYR A 74 1.05 5.70 -4.40
CA TYR A 74 2.46 5.93 -4.77
C TYR A 74 3.02 7.20 -4.13
N PHE A 75 2.31 8.33 -4.26
CA PHE A 75 2.75 9.62 -3.70
C PHE A 75 2.72 9.62 -2.18
N PHE A 76 1.70 9.02 -1.57
CA PHE A 76 1.59 8.87 -0.13
C PHE A 76 2.76 8.06 0.42
N HIS A 77 3.05 6.90 -0.18
CA HIS A 77 4.15 6.04 0.24
C HIS A 77 5.51 6.73 0.07
N ARG A 78 5.76 7.35 -1.08
CA ARG A 78 7.05 8.02 -1.36
C ARG A 78 7.28 9.23 -0.47
N TYR A 79 6.32 10.15 -0.41
CA TYR A 79 6.55 11.47 0.17
C TYR A 79 6.10 11.60 1.62
N LEU A 80 5.06 10.88 2.02
CA LEU A 80 4.57 10.92 3.41
C LEU A 80 5.20 9.82 4.26
N LEU A 81 5.27 8.59 3.76
CA LEU A 81 5.82 7.48 4.55
C LEU A 81 7.36 7.44 4.56
N HIS A 82 8.02 7.77 3.45
CA HIS A 82 9.50 7.69 3.36
C HIS A 82 10.24 9.02 3.59
N ILE A 83 9.72 10.14 3.07
CA ILE A 83 10.47 11.41 3.03
C ILE A 83 9.98 12.44 4.06
N GLU A 84 8.83 12.22 4.72
CA GLU A 84 8.21 13.14 5.70
C GLU A 84 8.01 14.57 5.14
N THR A 85 7.25 14.72 4.05
CA THR A 85 6.98 16.06 3.49
C THR A 85 6.05 16.92 4.35
N VAL A 86 5.26 16.29 5.22
CA VAL A 86 4.22 16.94 6.03
C VAL A 86 4.40 16.56 7.51
N ARG A 87 4.80 17.54 8.34
CA ARG A 87 5.19 17.31 9.74
C ARG A 87 4.07 16.74 10.62
N PHE A 88 2.81 17.17 10.43
CA PHE A 88 1.71 16.65 11.25
C PHE A 88 1.41 15.17 10.96
N LEU A 89 1.88 14.64 9.82
CA LEU A 89 1.80 13.23 9.44
C LEU A 89 3.09 12.44 9.79
N ARG A 90 4.01 13.02 10.58
CA ARG A 90 5.26 12.37 10.98
C ARG A 90 5.06 11.00 11.60
N ALA A 91 3.99 10.79 12.36
CA ALA A 91 3.70 9.50 12.98
C ALA A 91 3.64 8.37 11.94
N PHE A 92 3.06 8.61 10.76
CA PHE A 92 3.05 7.63 9.67
C PHE A 92 4.44 7.33 9.13
N CYS A 93 5.27 8.36 8.92
CA CYS A 93 6.66 8.19 8.50
C CYS A 93 7.47 7.38 9.51
N THR A 94 7.37 7.73 10.80
CA THR A 94 8.07 7.01 11.86
C THR A 94 7.60 5.56 11.94
N SER A 95 6.29 5.33 11.90
CA SER A 95 5.68 3.99 11.90
C SER A 95 6.21 3.14 10.73
N HIS A 96 6.14 3.69 9.51
CA HIS A 96 6.57 2.99 8.31
C HIS A 96 8.08 2.70 8.28
N ARG A 97 8.91 3.64 8.71
CA ARG A 97 10.36 3.43 8.80
C ARG A 97 10.73 2.41 9.87
N THR A 98 9.96 2.33 10.96
CA THR A 98 10.11 1.26 11.96
C THR A 98 9.78 -0.10 11.36
N HIS A 99 8.69 -0.21 10.58
CA HIS A 99 8.38 -1.43 9.83
C HIS A 99 9.55 -1.87 8.94
N HIS A 100 10.10 -0.97 8.12
CA HIS A 100 11.28 -1.24 7.30
C HIS A 100 12.52 -1.66 8.10
N LYS A 101 12.69 -1.14 9.32
CA LYS A 101 13.80 -1.54 10.20
C LYS A 101 13.61 -2.99 10.68
N LEU A 102 12.39 -3.34 11.07
CA LEU A 102 12.02 -4.66 11.58
C LEU A 102 12.06 -5.74 10.49
N THR A 103 11.72 -5.37 9.25
CA THR A 103 11.69 -6.25 8.07
C THR A 103 12.83 -5.98 7.08
N SER A 104 13.94 -5.44 7.59
CA SER A 104 15.06 -4.96 6.78
C SER A 104 15.72 -6.03 5.90
N ILE A 105 16.17 -5.60 4.73
CA ILE A 105 17.03 -6.36 3.83
C ILE A 105 18.33 -5.58 3.63
N GLY A 106 19.45 -6.22 3.96
CA GLY A 106 20.78 -5.67 3.78
C GLY A 106 21.71 -6.62 3.03
N PHE A 107 22.87 -6.11 2.62
CA PHE A 107 23.86 -6.86 1.86
C PHE A 107 25.19 -6.86 2.64
N ASP A 108 25.74 -8.04 2.87
CA ASP A 108 26.99 -8.24 3.58
C ASP A 108 28.14 -8.47 2.58
N ASP A 109 29.07 -7.53 2.50
CA ASP A 109 30.19 -7.61 1.56
C ASP A 109 31.25 -8.62 1.96
N ALA A 110 31.37 -8.95 3.26
CA ALA A 110 32.39 -9.86 3.74
C ALA A 110 32.02 -11.30 3.39
N THR A 111 30.75 -11.66 3.59
CA THR A 111 30.23 -13.00 3.28
C THR A 111 29.63 -13.10 1.87
N LYS A 112 29.44 -11.98 1.17
CA LYS A 112 28.76 -11.91 -0.15
C LYS A 112 27.35 -12.50 -0.12
N THR A 113 26.61 -12.21 0.96
CA THR A 113 25.26 -12.72 1.17
C THR A 113 24.27 -11.62 1.57
N VAL A 114 22.99 -11.90 1.37
CA VAL A 114 21.87 -11.10 1.89
C VAL A 114 21.68 -11.37 3.38
N ARG A 115 21.40 -10.31 4.14
CA ARG A 115 20.86 -10.38 5.51
C ARG A 115 19.41 -9.90 5.49
N SER A 116 18.46 -10.81 5.63
CA SER A 116 17.03 -10.55 5.41
C SER A 116 16.21 -10.88 6.65
N LYS A 117 15.53 -9.86 7.19
CA LYS A 117 14.47 -10.02 8.21
C LYS A 117 13.08 -9.86 7.61
N TYR A 118 12.99 -9.95 6.29
CA TYR A 118 11.80 -9.59 5.51
C TYR A 118 10.49 -10.27 5.95
N PRO A 119 10.42 -11.60 6.17
CA PRO A 119 9.16 -12.22 6.58
C PRO A 119 8.79 -11.84 8.02
N ILE A 120 7.50 -11.56 8.24
CA ILE A 120 6.94 -11.30 9.58
C ILE A 120 6.50 -12.65 10.18
N CYS A 121 7.35 -13.18 11.06
CA CYS A 121 7.15 -14.48 11.72
C CYS A 121 6.81 -14.38 13.21
N ASP A 122 6.67 -13.16 13.74
CA ASP A 122 6.36 -12.92 15.16
C ASP A 122 5.72 -11.53 15.37
N VAL A 123 5.24 -11.31 16.59
CA VAL A 123 4.58 -10.07 17.01
C VAL A 123 5.53 -8.87 17.00
N ALA A 124 6.81 -9.05 17.31
CA ALA A 124 7.77 -7.95 17.37
C ALA A 124 8.06 -7.39 15.96
N ARG A 125 8.05 -8.24 14.94
CA ARG A 125 8.18 -7.84 13.52
C ARG A 125 6.88 -7.33 12.90
N ASP A 126 5.74 -7.64 13.49
CA ASP A 126 4.42 -7.17 13.04
C ASP A 126 4.09 -5.77 13.57
N ASP A 127 4.85 -5.25 14.56
CA ASP A 127 4.64 -3.89 15.04
C ASP A 127 4.80 -2.89 13.89
N LYS A 128 3.75 -2.10 13.68
CA LYS A 128 3.64 -1.09 12.61
C LYS A 128 3.54 -1.65 11.18
N ALA A 129 3.28 -2.95 11.00
CA ALA A 129 3.14 -3.55 9.68
C ALA A 129 1.76 -3.31 9.03
N THR A 130 0.72 -2.99 9.81
CA THR A 130 -0.62 -2.68 9.30
C THR A 130 -1.09 -1.31 9.78
N PHE A 131 -1.93 -0.63 8.98
CA PHE A 131 -2.59 0.58 9.43
C PHE A 131 -3.54 0.31 10.60
N PRO A 132 -3.79 1.33 11.45
CA PRO A 132 -4.79 1.18 12.49
C PRO A 132 -6.17 0.84 11.88
N PRO A 133 -7.02 0.09 12.59
CA PRO A 133 -8.33 -0.34 12.07
C PRO A 133 -9.23 0.81 11.60
N TRP A 134 -9.09 1.99 12.20
CA TRP A 134 -9.83 3.20 11.84
C TRP A 134 -9.26 3.94 10.62
N GLY A 135 -8.19 3.44 9.98
CA GLY A 135 -7.46 4.12 8.89
C GLY A 135 -8.31 4.43 7.65
N LEU A 136 -9.44 3.75 7.46
CA LEU A 136 -10.37 4.04 6.37
C LEU A 136 -11.11 5.37 6.53
N ILE A 137 -11.43 5.76 7.76
CA ILE A 137 -12.14 7.01 8.07
C ILE A 137 -11.35 8.26 7.61
N PRO A 138 -10.07 8.45 8.00
CA PRO A 138 -9.29 9.58 7.50
C PRO A 138 -9.00 9.47 6.00
N ALA A 139 -8.96 8.26 5.42
CA ALA A 139 -8.85 8.11 3.96
C ALA A 139 -10.10 8.69 3.27
N PHE A 140 -11.31 8.32 3.72
CA PHE A 140 -12.54 8.95 3.22
C PHE A 140 -12.49 10.46 3.37
N ALA A 141 -12.18 10.96 4.57
CA ALA A 141 -12.12 12.39 4.84
C ALA A 141 -11.09 13.13 3.97
N ALA A 142 -9.95 12.51 3.66
CA ALA A 142 -8.92 13.11 2.81
C ALA A 142 -9.36 13.23 1.34
N PHE A 143 -10.19 12.31 0.85
CA PHE A 143 -10.67 12.33 -0.54
C PHE A 143 -12.02 13.04 -0.71
N THR A 144 -12.82 13.21 0.34
CA THR A 144 -14.11 13.92 0.29
C THR A 144 -14.01 15.34 -0.31
N PRO A 145 -13.01 16.18 -0.01
CA PRO A 145 -12.88 17.50 -0.62
C PRO A 145 -12.74 17.47 -2.14
N PHE A 146 -12.28 16.35 -2.71
CA PHE A 146 -12.23 16.15 -4.16
C PHE A 146 -13.54 15.56 -4.66
N PHE A 147 -14.09 14.54 -4.01
CA PHE A 147 -15.30 13.87 -4.48
C PHE A 147 -16.56 14.73 -4.38
N ALA A 148 -16.72 15.50 -3.30
CA ALA A 148 -17.93 16.26 -3.05
C ALA A 148 -18.21 17.31 -4.15
N PRO A 149 -17.26 18.17 -4.56
CA PRO A 149 -17.49 19.09 -5.67
C PRO A 149 -17.92 18.38 -6.95
N PHE A 150 -17.24 17.30 -7.36
CA PHE A 150 -17.63 16.54 -8.55
C PHE A 150 -19.01 15.91 -8.41
N ALA A 151 -19.35 15.37 -7.24
CA ALA A 151 -20.63 14.73 -6.98
C ALA A 151 -21.81 15.69 -7.10
N PHE A 152 -21.64 16.92 -6.62
CA PHE A 152 -22.71 17.92 -6.61
C PHE A 152 -22.78 18.70 -7.92
N SER A 153 -21.67 18.84 -8.65
CA SER A 153 -21.66 19.43 -10.00
C SER A 153 -22.12 18.45 -11.08
N PHE A 154 -21.87 17.15 -10.90
CA PHE A 154 -22.17 16.10 -11.88
C PHE A 154 -22.86 14.89 -11.21
N PRO A 155 -24.11 15.03 -10.75
CA PRO A 155 -24.78 14.01 -9.95
C PRO A 155 -25.09 12.70 -10.71
N HIS A 156 -24.99 12.68 -12.04
CA HIS A 156 -25.06 11.47 -12.86
C HIS A 156 -23.74 10.68 -12.94
N ILE A 157 -22.65 11.23 -12.40
CA ILE A 157 -21.41 10.49 -12.20
C ILE A 157 -21.46 9.92 -10.78
N PRO A 158 -21.50 8.59 -10.61
CA PRO A 158 -21.67 7.95 -9.30
C PRO A 158 -20.41 7.98 -8.42
N ILE A 159 -19.82 9.16 -8.23
CA ILE A 159 -18.53 9.36 -7.56
C ILE A 159 -18.59 9.13 -6.05
N LEU A 160 -19.74 9.38 -5.39
CA LEU A 160 -19.87 9.09 -3.95
C LEU A 160 -19.98 7.59 -3.73
N ILE A 161 -20.70 6.88 -4.60
CA ILE A 161 -20.81 5.42 -4.51
C ILE A 161 -19.52 4.75 -4.97
N GLY A 162 -19.14 4.93 -6.23
CA GLY A 162 -17.97 4.30 -6.85
C GLY A 162 -16.66 4.77 -6.25
N GLY A 163 -16.52 6.06 -5.92
CA GLY A 163 -15.30 6.62 -5.34
C GLY A 163 -15.05 6.16 -3.91
N TYR A 164 -16.04 6.20 -3.01
CA TYR A 164 -15.84 5.67 -1.66
C TYR A 164 -15.66 4.14 -1.67
N ALA A 165 -16.36 3.41 -2.55
CA ALA A 165 -16.09 1.99 -2.75
C ALA A 165 -14.64 1.74 -3.20
N ALA A 166 -14.13 2.55 -4.13
CA ALA A 166 -12.74 2.46 -4.59
C ALA A 166 -11.73 2.72 -3.46
N ILE A 167 -11.98 3.67 -2.56
CA ILE A 167 -11.12 3.90 -1.38
C ILE A 167 -11.12 2.69 -0.44
N ALA A 168 -12.30 2.12 -0.16
CA ALA A 168 -12.42 0.94 0.69
C ALA A 168 -11.69 -0.27 0.09
N VAL A 169 -11.86 -0.51 -1.22
CA VAL A 169 -11.15 -1.56 -1.95
C VAL A 169 -9.65 -1.30 -1.96
N ALA A 170 -9.21 -0.06 -2.20
CA ALA A 170 -7.79 0.29 -2.21
C ALA A 170 -7.12 0.03 -0.86
N LEU A 171 -7.75 0.43 0.26
CA LEU A 171 -7.20 0.16 1.59
C LEU A 171 -7.21 -1.35 1.91
N PHE A 172 -8.29 -2.04 1.55
CA PHE A 172 -8.37 -3.50 1.73
C PHE A 172 -7.23 -4.20 0.98
N LEU A 173 -7.04 -3.88 -0.30
CA LEU A 173 -5.98 -4.47 -1.12
C LEU A 173 -4.61 -4.07 -0.58
N TYR A 174 -4.39 -2.80 -0.22
CA TYR A 174 -3.12 -2.33 0.33
C TYR A 174 -2.70 -3.20 1.52
N GLU A 175 -3.56 -3.32 2.52
CA GLU A 175 -3.27 -4.08 3.73
C GLU A 175 -3.10 -5.57 3.47
N THR A 176 -4.00 -6.17 2.69
CA THR A 176 -3.96 -7.63 2.46
C THR A 176 -2.77 -8.04 1.60
N VAL A 177 -2.44 -7.27 0.57
CA VAL A 177 -1.27 -7.50 -0.29
C VAL A 177 0.02 -7.22 0.48
N HIS A 178 0.08 -6.15 1.28
CA HIS A 178 1.23 -5.86 2.14
C HIS A 178 1.51 -7.02 3.11
N VAL A 179 0.48 -7.50 3.79
CA VAL A 179 0.58 -8.66 4.67
C VAL A 179 1.05 -9.90 3.90
N ALA A 180 0.48 -10.16 2.71
CA ALA A 180 0.87 -11.31 1.90
C ALA A 180 2.35 -11.26 1.48
N HIS A 181 2.86 -10.08 1.13
CA HIS A 181 4.29 -9.88 0.83
C HIS A 181 5.20 -10.34 1.97
N HIS A 182 4.79 -10.12 3.22
CA HIS A 182 5.57 -10.48 4.40
C HIS A 182 5.32 -11.90 4.94
N LEU A 183 4.52 -12.74 4.26
CA LEU A 183 4.35 -14.14 4.66
C LEU A 183 5.65 -14.96 4.52
N PRO A 184 5.84 -16.02 5.32
CA PRO A 184 7.05 -16.83 5.30
C PRO A 184 7.33 -17.44 3.92
N TYR A 185 8.61 -17.43 3.53
CA TYR A 185 9.03 -17.92 2.23
C TYR A 185 8.69 -19.41 2.03
N ASP A 186 9.19 -20.29 2.90
CA ASP A 186 9.06 -21.73 2.71
C ASP A 186 7.60 -22.22 2.77
N ALA A 187 6.84 -21.72 3.73
CA ALA A 187 5.46 -22.16 3.94
C ALA A 187 4.48 -21.60 2.90
N TRP A 188 4.68 -20.36 2.42
CA TRP A 188 3.67 -19.68 1.61
C TRP A 188 4.12 -19.34 0.18
N TRP A 189 5.32 -18.81 0.01
CA TRP A 189 5.80 -18.32 -1.28
C TRP A 189 6.42 -19.43 -2.14
N LYS A 190 7.29 -20.27 -1.57
CA LYS A 190 8.01 -21.33 -2.29
C LYS A 190 7.09 -22.25 -3.11
N PRO A 191 5.94 -22.74 -2.60
CA PRO A 191 5.02 -23.53 -3.42
C PRO A 191 4.44 -22.77 -4.62
N LYS A 192 4.18 -21.47 -4.48
CA LYS A 192 3.64 -20.62 -5.55
C LYS A 192 4.69 -20.30 -6.60
N LEU A 193 5.93 -20.02 -6.17
CA LEU A 193 7.05 -19.75 -7.05
C LEU A 193 7.45 -20.97 -7.87
N ASN A 194 7.30 -22.17 -7.30
CA ASN A 194 7.55 -23.43 -8.00
C ASN A 194 6.40 -23.86 -8.94
N ASN A 195 5.31 -23.09 -8.99
CA ASN A 195 4.21 -23.37 -9.91
C ASN A 195 4.65 -23.15 -11.36
N ARG A 196 4.40 -24.14 -12.23
CA ARG A 196 4.83 -24.12 -13.64
C ARG A 196 4.23 -22.98 -14.46
N THR A 197 2.99 -22.61 -14.19
CA THR A 197 2.25 -21.63 -15.02
C THR A 197 2.43 -20.21 -14.50
N PHE A 198 2.31 -20.03 -13.17
CA PHE A 198 2.28 -18.71 -12.55
C PHE A 198 3.53 -18.39 -11.74
N GLY A 199 4.52 -19.28 -11.66
CA GLY A 199 5.72 -19.10 -10.84
C GLY A 199 6.49 -17.81 -11.13
N ARG A 200 6.56 -17.40 -12.40
CA ARG A 200 7.19 -16.12 -12.80
C ARG A 200 6.42 -14.90 -12.28
N VAL A 201 5.08 -14.94 -12.33
CA VAL A 201 4.23 -13.87 -11.80
C VAL A 201 4.40 -13.77 -10.29
N TRP A 202 4.41 -14.91 -9.59
CA TRP A 202 4.64 -14.93 -8.14
C TRP A 202 6.05 -14.49 -7.75
N ARG A 203 7.08 -14.85 -8.53
CA ARG A 203 8.45 -14.35 -8.33
C ARG A 203 8.49 -12.83 -8.48
N ALA A 204 7.85 -12.28 -9.51
CA ALA A 204 7.79 -10.84 -9.70
C ALA A 204 7.03 -10.14 -8.56
N ALA A 205 5.90 -10.69 -8.11
CA ALA A 205 5.16 -10.15 -6.98
C ALA A 205 6.01 -10.16 -5.69
N TYR A 206 6.63 -11.29 -5.36
CA TYR A 206 7.46 -11.39 -4.15
C TYR A 206 8.71 -10.50 -4.21
N GLY A 207 9.43 -10.55 -5.33
CA GLY A 207 10.63 -9.77 -5.57
C GLY A 207 10.37 -8.26 -5.60
N PHE A 208 9.18 -7.82 -6.03
CA PHE A 208 8.80 -6.41 -6.07
C PHE A 208 8.88 -5.76 -4.69
N HIS A 209 8.19 -6.32 -3.69
CA HIS A 209 8.20 -5.71 -2.36
C HIS A 209 9.51 -6.01 -1.59
N GLN A 210 10.22 -7.11 -1.88
CA GLN A 210 11.60 -7.29 -1.39
C GLN A 210 12.54 -6.18 -1.87
N ALA A 211 12.51 -5.83 -3.16
CA ALA A 211 13.31 -4.75 -3.70
C ALA A 211 13.00 -3.41 -3.02
N HIS A 212 11.73 -3.15 -2.66
CA HIS A 212 11.34 -1.98 -1.88
C HIS A 212 12.01 -1.97 -0.49
N HIS A 213 12.03 -3.10 0.21
CA HIS A 213 12.67 -3.21 1.54
C HIS A 213 14.19 -3.13 1.50
N ALA A 214 14.80 -3.58 0.40
CA ALA A 214 16.22 -3.39 0.13
C ALA A 214 16.57 -1.94 -0.28
N ASN A 215 15.67 -1.28 -1.01
CA ASN A 215 15.83 0.10 -1.45
C ASN A 215 14.48 0.82 -1.53
N TYR A 216 14.16 1.60 -0.49
CA TYR A 216 12.87 2.27 -0.35
C TYR A 216 12.53 3.30 -1.44
N ARG A 217 13.46 3.60 -2.34
CA ARG A 217 13.24 4.55 -3.45
C ARG A 217 12.51 3.93 -4.64
N CYS A 218 12.42 2.60 -4.72
CA CYS A 218 11.74 1.87 -5.80
C CYS A 218 10.48 1.15 -5.29
N ASN A 219 9.57 0.78 -6.18
CA ASN A 219 8.39 -0.05 -5.89
C ASN A 219 7.50 0.52 -4.77
N LEU A 220 6.95 1.71 -5.00
CA LEU A 220 6.20 2.49 -4.01
C LEU A 220 4.72 2.14 -3.98
N ASN A 221 4.15 1.60 -5.05
CA ASN A 221 2.89 0.88 -4.91
C ASN A 221 3.11 -0.39 -4.08
N VAL A 222 2.10 -0.78 -3.33
CA VAL A 222 1.97 -2.05 -2.63
C VAL A 222 0.82 -2.82 -3.27
N ALA A 223 -0.37 -2.21 -3.33
CA ALA A 223 -1.51 -2.76 -4.06
C ALA A 223 -1.62 -2.20 -5.48
N GLY A 224 -1.33 -0.91 -5.68
CA GLY A 224 -1.44 -0.28 -7.00
C GLY A 224 -2.86 -0.41 -7.59
N PHE A 225 -2.95 -0.58 -8.90
CA PHE A 225 -4.22 -0.83 -9.58
C PHE A 225 -4.50 -2.34 -9.61
N PHE A 226 -5.12 -2.86 -8.55
CA PHE A 226 -5.47 -4.28 -8.41
C PHE A 226 -4.26 -5.23 -8.54
N GLY A 227 -3.14 -4.88 -7.92
CA GLY A 227 -1.86 -5.61 -7.95
C GLY A 227 -0.90 -5.14 -9.04
N ILE A 228 -1.34 -4.27 -9.95
CA ILE A 228 -0.47 -3.72 -11.01
C ILE A 228 0.13 -2.39 -10.53
N PRO A 229 1.47 -2.27 -10.42
CA PRO A 229 2.12 -1.07 -9.91
C PRO A 229 2.26 0.00 -11.01
N VAL A 230 1.12 0.48 -11.52
CA VAL A 230 1.04 1.38 -12.68
C VAL A 230 1.86 2.65 -12.46
N ALA A 231 1.83 3.24 -11.26
CA ALA A 231 2.58 4.46 -10.99
C ALA A 231 4.10 4.21 -11.02
N ASP A 232 4.57 3.08 -10.48
CA ASP A 232 5.99 2.73 -10.54
C ASP A 232 6.48 2.47 -11.97
N LEU A 233 5.66 1.81 -12.77
CA LEU A 233 5.96 1.56 -14.19
C LEU A 233 6.04 2.88 -14.96
N LEU A 234 5.05 3.76 -14.77
CA LEU A 234 4.99 5.06 -15.44
C LEU A 234 6.17 5.95 -15.06
N PHE A 235 6.46 6.05 -13.76
CA PHE A 235 7.50 6.93 -13.23
C PHE A 235 8.91 6.32 -13.24
N GLY A 236 9.09 5.09 -13.75
CA GLY A 236 10.40 4.46 -13.86
C GLY A 236 11.02 4.09 -12.51
N THR A 237 10.19 3.80 -11.51
CA THR A 237 10.61 3.35 -10.18
C THR A 237 10.36 1.87 -9.95
N TYR A 238 9.80 1.16 -10.92
CA TYR A 238 9.68 -0.30 -10.88
C TYR A 238 11.06 -0.97 -10.97
N LYS A 239 11.34 -1.88 -10.04
CA LYS A 239 12.58 -2.67 -9.95
C LYS A 239 12.28 -4.11 -9.55
N GLN A 240 13.07 -5.03 -10.05
CA GLN A 240 13.07 -6.43 -9.63
C GLN A 240 14.50 -6.82 -9.27
N PRO A 241 14.70 -7.62 -8.22
CA PRO A 241 16.00 -8.18 -7.97
C PRO A 241 16.24 -9.35 -8.94
N ASP A 242 17.48 -9.49 -9.41
CA ASP A 242 17.88 -10.59 -10.30
C ASP A 242 17.64 -11.94 -9.59
N GLU A 243 18.07 -12.02 -8.32
CA GLU A 243 17.79 -13.11 -7.40
C GLU A 243 16.94 -12.67 -6.21
N LEU A 244 16.12 -13.59 -5.68
CA LEU A 244 15.30 -13.29 -4.51
C LEU A 244 16.17 -13.01 -3.29
N LEU A 245 15.80 -11.99 -2.53
CA LEU A 245 16.58 -11.47 -1.41
C LEU A 245 16.28 -12.25 -0.11
N LEU A 246 16.45 -13.58 -0.19
CA LEU A 246 16.32 -14.50 0.94
C LEU A 246 17.54 -14.40 1.84
N ASP A 247 17.37 -14.62 3.15
CA ASP A 247 18.50 -14.61 4.09
C ASP A 247 19.55 -15.65 3.71
N GLY A 248 20.82 -15.25 3.70
CA GLY A 248 21.94 -16.11 3.29
C GLY A 248 22.08 -16.32 1.77
N ALA A 249 21.18 -15.81 0.94
CA ALA A 249 21.31 -15.92 -0.51
C ALA A 249 22.54 -15.15 -1.02
N PRO A 250 23.25 -15.62 -2.07
CA PRO A 250 24.37 -14.89 -2.65
C PRO A 250 23.93 -13.53 -3.20
N ALA A 251 24.56 -12.46 -2.74
CA ALA A 251 24.34 -11.11 -3.27
C ALA A 251 25.47 -10.16 -2.86
N THR A 252 25.61 -9.08 -3.61
CA THR A 252 26.62 -8.05 -3.39
C THR A 252 25.97 -6.67 -3.26
N LYS A 253 26.74 -5.67 -2.81
CA LYS A 253 26.29 -4.27 -2.89
C LYS A 253 26.04 -3.78 -4.32
N GLU A 254 26.59 -4.43 -5.35
CA GLU A 254 26.28 -4.09 -6.73
C GLU A 254 24.82 -4.42 -7.07
N ASP A 255 24.31 -5.55 -6.56
CA ASP A 255 22.91 -5.93 -6.72
C ASP A 255 21.98 -4.91 -6.04
N ALA A 256 22.38 -4.40 -4.86
CA ALA A 256 21.68 -3.31 -4.20
C ALA A 256 21.67 -2.01 -5.04
N ARG A 257 22.77 -1.71 -5.75
CA ARG A 257 22.85 -0.53 -6.64
C ARG A 257 21.92 -0.65 -7.84
N LYS A 258 21.78 -1.84 -8.44
CA LYS A 258 20.84 -2.09 -9.55
C LYS A 258 19.38 -1.77 -9.19
N LEU A 259 19.02 -1.97 -7.93
CA LEU A 259 17.70 -1.61 -7.37
C LEU A 259 17.49 -0.10 -7.21
N THR A 260 18.51 0.74 -7.43
CA THR A 260 18.32 2.19 -7.40
C THR A 260 17.56 2.63 -8.65
N PRO A 261 16.36 3.22 -8.51
CA PRO A 261 15.61 3.70 -9.66
C PRO A 261 16.15 5.03 -10.16
N GLN A 262 15.78 5.35 -11.41
CA GLN A 262 16.01 6.67 -12.02
C GLN A 262 14.63 7.27 -12.32
N PRO A 263 14.00 7.94 -11.32
CA PRO A 263 12.63 8.41 -11.46
C PRO A 263 12.49 9.42 -12.60
N ARG A 264 11.52 9.20 -13.47
CA ARG A 264 11.17 10.09 -14.59
C ARG A 264 10.45 11.34 -14.08
N TRP A 265 10.31 12.34 -14.94
CA TRP A 265 9.46 13.49 -14.66
C TRP A 265 7.99 13.01 -14.48
N PRO A 266 7.23 13.56 -13.51
CA PRO A 266 7.58 14.66 -12.60
C PRO A 266 8.29 14.23 -11.30
N VAL A 267 8.34 12.93 -10.98
CA VAL A 267 8.86 12.40 -9.71
C VAL A 267 10.33 12.79 -9.49
N GLY A 268 11.18 12.66 -10.51
CA GLY A 268 12.59 13.03 -10.39
C GLY A 268 12.80 14.52 -10.07
N TRP A 269 11.89 15.39 -10.52
CA TRP A 269 11.92 16.82 -10.16
C TRP A 269 11.41 17.04 -8.73
N LEU A 270 10.28 16.43 -8.35
CA LEU A 270 9.71 16.52 -7.00
C LEU A 270 10.69 16.05 -5.92
N ASP A 271 11.40 14.94 -6.17
CA ASP A 271 12.43 14.43 -5.25
C ASP A 271 13.51 15.49 -4.96
N ARG A 272 14.02 16.17 -6.00
CA ARG A 272 15.02 17.24 -5.83
C ARG A 272 14.49 18.39 -4.98
N VAL A 273 13.25 18.81 -5.22
CA VAL A 273 12.61 19.89 -4.46
C VAL A 273 12.45 19.50 -2.99
N VAL A 274 11.92 18.30 -2.74
CA VAL A 274 11.65 17.82 -1.39
C VAL A 274 12.95 17.60 -0.60
N PHE A 275 13.98 16.99 -1.21
CA PHE A 275 15.26 16.80 -0.53
C PHE A 275 15.94 18.11 -0.18
N LYS A 276 15.83 19.13 -1.04
CA LYS A 276 16.28 20.49 -0.71
C LYS A 276 15.54 20.97 0.53
N ARG A 277 14.20 20.95 0.55
CA ARG A 277 13.38 21.39 1.69
C ARG A 277 13.72 20.64 2.99
N ARG A 278 13.90 19.31 2.94
CA ARG A 278 14.22 18.50 4.13
C ARG A 278 15.56 18.90 4.76
N ARG A 279 16.60 19.16 3.94
CA ARG A 279 17.90 19.66 4.43
C ARG A 279 17.79 21.02 5.11
N TRP A 280 16.88 21.89 4.66
CA TRP A 280 16.63 23.16 5.33
C TRP A 280 15.95 22.97 6.70
N MET A 281 14.98 22.07 6.79
CA MET A 281 14.28 21.79 8.04
C MET A 281 15.18 21.17 9.11
N SER A 282 16.14 20.32 8.72
CA SER A 282 17.07 19.69 9.67
C SER A 282 18.15 20.63 10.21
N LYS A 283 18.35 21.81 9.60
CA LYS A 283 19.33 22.82 10.06
C LYS A 283 18.74 23.83 11.05
N ARG A 284 17.42 23.84 11.24
CA ARG A 284 16.69 24.79 12.11
C ARG A 284 16.23 24.18 13.44
N ASN A 285 16.49 22.90 13.64
CA ASN A 285 16.35 22.20 14.92
C ASN A 285 17.74 21.87 15.44
#